data_AF-A0A354B082-F1
#
_entry.id   AF-A0A354B082-F1
#
_cell.length_a   1.000
_cell.length_b   1.000
_cell.length_c   1.000
_cell.angle_alpha   90.00
_cell.angle_beta   90.00
_cell.angle_gamma   90.00
#
_symmetry.space_group_name_H-M   'P 1'
#
loop_
_entity.id
_entity.type
_entity.pdbx_description
1 polymer ?
#
loop_
_entity_poly.entity_id
_entity_poly.type
_entity_poly.pdbx_seq_one_letter_code
_entity_poly.pdbx_strand_id
1 'polypeptide(L)'
;MVLGTAGGGIDGGQWQLPMPQMISSGAITNGRKVPMYILAMLSSQGNGIVASNSVKKADLGLNTKGDGTFFKTFEKEKGRKFRAAYTFPKANQDMWIRYWLAAGGVDPDKNVELLTLPAAWSLLESTRWKFYPAQLPSVAAAKALNDKVTREDLWKKAATELGVPTKDIPKGSSRGSERFFDGVVYDPTKPQAYLDSLKIKR
;
A
#
# COMPACT_ATOMS: atom_id res chain seq x y z
N MET A 1 1.42 12.68 10.53
CA MET A 1 0.23 13.55 10.29
C MET A 1 -0.30 14.24 11.53
N VAL A 2 0.49 14.38 12.61
CA VAL A 2 0.03 14.91 13.89
C VAL A 2 0.67 16.27 14.23
N LEU A 3 1.39 16.86 13.28
CA LEU A 3 2.21 18.05 13.51
C LEU A 3 1.42 19.37 13.37
N GLY A 4 0.41 19.44 12.48
CA GLY A 4 -0.25 20.70 12.10
C GLY A 4 0.70 21.68 11.38
N THR A 5 0.20 22.74 10.75
CA THR A 5 1.08 23.73 10.07
C THR A 5 2.05 24.43 11.01
N ALA A 6 1.65 24.70 12.26
CA ALA A 6 2.53 25.24 13.29
C ALA A 6 3.75 24.34 13.59
N GLY A 7 3.63 23.03 13.34
CA GLY A 7 4.72 22.04 13.44
C GLY A 7 5.36 21.67 12.10
N GLY A 8 5.15 22.46 11.05
CA GLY A 8 5.67 22.18 9.69
C GLY A 8 4.92 21.09 8.92
N GLY A 9 3.71 20.73 9.37
CA GLY A 9 2.81 19.78 8.73
C GLY A 9 1.70 20.46 7.89
N ILE A 10 0.53 19.82 7.85
CA ILE A 10 -0.66 20.30 7.13
C ILE A 10 -1.84 20.46 8.11
N ASP A 11 -2.78 21.34 7.79
CA ASP A 11 -4.02 21.53 8.57
C ASP A 11 -5.14 20.57 8.16
N GLY A 12 -5.04 19.99 6.96
CA GLY A 12 -6.06 19.13 6.36
C GLY A 12 -5.70 18.80 4.92
N GLY A 13 -6.62 18.17 4.19
CA GLY A 13 -6.39 17.78 2.80
C GLY A 13 -7.38 16.74 2.29
N GLN A 14 -6.99 16.04 1.23
CA GLN A 14 -7.69 14.87 0.72
C GLN A 14 -7.35 13.62 1.54
N TRP A 15 -8.36 12.79 1.82
CA TRP A 15 -8.23 11.59 2.65
C TRP A 15 -9.00 10.40 2.09
N GLN A 16 -8.49 9.19 2.34
CA GLN A 16 -9.32 7.99 2.29
C GLN A 16 -10.13 7.88 3.59
N LEU A 17 -11.33 7.30 3.53
CA LEU A 17 -12.11 7.01 4.72
C LEU A 17 -11.70 5.64 5.29
N PRO A 18 -11.82 5.44 6.62
CA PRO A 18 -12.18 6.41 7.66
C PRO A 18 -10.95 7.06 8.31
N MET A 19 -9.92 7.49 7.55
CA MET A 19 -8.69 8.04 8.15
C MET A 19 -8.94 9.24 9.07
N PRO A 20 -9.80 10.23 8.74
CA PRO A 20 -10.07 11.34 9.65
C PRO A 20 -10.63 10.90 11.02
N GLN A 21 -11.53 9.91 11.03
CA GLN A 21 -12.05 9.32 12.27
C GLN A 21 -10.97 8.53 13.03
N MET A 22 -10.14 7.79 12.31
CA MET A 22 -9.02 7.04 12.92
C MET A 22 -7.96 7.97 13.51
N ILE A 23 -7.69 9.13 12.90
CA ILE A 23 -6.79 10.16 13.43
C ILE A 23 -7.43 10.85 14.65
N SER A 24 -8.73 11.18 14.57
CA SER A 24 -9.48 11.79 15.67
C SER A 24 -9.52 10.92 16.92
N SER A 25 -9.69 9.61 16.74
CA SER A 25 -9.73 8.65 17.85
C SER A 25 -8.34 8.25 18.37
N GLY A 26 -7.27 8.54 17.63
CA GLY A 26 -5.92 8.11 17.98
C GLY A 26 -5.52 6.74 17.41
N ALA A 27 -6.42 6.06 16.69
CA ALA A 27 -6.28 4.67 16.27
C ALA A 27 -5.11 4.42 15.31
N ILE A 28 -4.73 5.41 14.49
CA ILE A 28 -3.59 5.32 13.56
C ILE A 28 -2.48 6.34 13.86
N THR A 29 -2.50 6.91 15.06
CA THR A 29 -1.58 7.96 15.51
C THR A 29 -0.99 7.64 16.90
N ASN A 30 -0.86 6.35 17.22
CA ASN A 30 -0.34 5.84 18.50
C ASN A 30 -1.04 6.46 19.72
N GLY A 31 -2.38 6.53 19.68
CA GLY A 31 -3.20 7.09 20.75
C GLY A 31 -3.28 8.61 20.78
N ARG A 32 -2.50 9.33 19.96
CA ARG A 32 -2.54 10.79 19.90
C ARG A 32 -3.77 11.26 19.12
N LYS A 33 -4.79 11.69 19.85
CA LYS A 33 -6.05 12.18 19.29
C LYS A 33 -5.85 13.56 18.66
N VAL A 34 -6.16 13.67 17.37
CA VAL A 34 -6.17 14.95 16.64
C VAL A 34 -7.55 15.11 16.02
N PRO A 35 -8.44 15.90 16.62
CA PRO A 35 -9.79 16.09 16.08
C PRO A 35 -9.73 16.56 14.62
N MET A 36 -10.44 15.84 13.75
CA MET A 36 -10.59 16.15 12.33
C MET A 36 -12.07 16.22 11.96
N TYR A 37 -12.40 17.12 11.04
CA TYR A 37 -13.76 17.27 10.51
C TYR A 37 -13.78 16.89 9.03
N ILE A 38 -14.78 16.11 8.63
CA ILE A 38 -15.05 15.83 7.21
C ILE A 38 -15.92 16.96 6.68
N LEU A 39 -15.38 17.75 5.77
CA LEU A 39 -16.08 18.93 5.22
C LEU A 39 -16.85 18.63 3.95
N ALA A 40 -16.33 17.74 3.10
CA ALA A 40 -16.95 17.37 1.83
C ALA A 40 -16.48 15.99 1.36
N MET A 41 -17.32 15.33 0.56
CA MET A 41 -16.90 14.22 -0.28
C MET A 41 -16.32 14.78 -1.59
N LEU A 42 -15.03 14.55 -1.85
CA LEU A 42 -14.33 15.12 -3.01
C LEU A 42 -14.59 14.35 -4.32
N SER A 43 -14.81 13.05 -4.22
CA SER A 43 -15.08 12.20 -5.38
C SER A 43 -15.86 10.96 -5.00
N SER A 44 -16.56 10.42 -5.99
CA SER A 44 -17.15 9.08 -5.97
C SER A 44 -16.66 8.33 -7.20
N GLN A 45 -16.56 6.99 -7.10
CA GLN A 45 -16.09 6.12 -8.18
C GLN A 45 -14.61 6.39 -8.55
N GLY A 46 -14.23 6.19 -9.83
CA GLY A 46 -12.87 6.43 -10.33
C GLY A 46 -11.78 5.51 -9.77
N ASN A 47 -12.16 4.49 -9.00
CA ASN A 47 -11.28 3.45 -8.47
C ASN A 47 -11.60 2.12 -9.16
N GLY A 48 -10.63 1.20 -9.18
CA GLY A 48 -10.82 -0.12 -9.80
C GLY A 48 -9.92 -1.18 -9.19
N ILE A 49 -10.37 -2.44 -9.32
CA ILE A 49 -9.57 -3.63 -9.04
C ILE A 49 -9.04 -4.13 -10.38
N VAL A 50 -7.74 -4.33 -10.47
CA VAL A 50 -7.08 -4.78 -11.69
C VAL A 50 -6.41 -6.13 -11.42
N ALA A 51 -6.63 -7.08 -12.32
CA ALA A 51 -6.04 -8.41 -12.26
C ALA A 51 -5.01 -8.62 -13.38
N SER A 52 -4.00 -9.45 -13.12
CA SER A 52 -3.00 -9.82 -14.12
C SER A 52 -3.62 -10.61 -15.28
N ASN A 53 -3.12 -10.42 -16.50
CA ASN A 53 -3.48 -11.26 -17.65
C ASN A 53 -3.25 -12.76 -17.41
N SER A 54 -2.33 -13.12 -16.50
CA SER A 54 -2.08 -14.52 -16.11
C SER A 54 -3.30 -15.21 -15.50
N VAL A 55 -4.23 -14.46 -14.93
CA VAL A 55 -5.48 -14.98 -14.35
C VAL A 55 -6.72 -14.64 -15.19
N LYS A 56 -6.53 -14.20 -16.45
CA LYS A 56 -7.64 -13.85 -17.34
C LYS A 56 -8.62 -15.01 -17.56
N LYS A 57 -8.10 -16.25 -17.62
CA LYS A 57 -8.93 -17.46 -17.76
C LYS A 57 -9.81 -17.76 -16.55
N ALA A 58 -9.47 -17.21 -15.38
CA ALA A 58 -10.26 -17.38 -14.17
C ALA A 58 -11.52 -16.50 -14.16
N ASP A 59 -11.69 -15.62 -15.16
CA ASP A 59 -12.85 -14.77 -15.34
C ASP A 59 -13.28 -14.05 -14.05
N LEU A 60 -12.29 -13.46 -13.37
CA LEU A 60 -12.47 -12.68 -12.14
C LEU A 60 -13.14 -11.33 -12.47
N GLY A 61 -14.39 -11.39 -12.91
CA GLY A 61 -15.21 -10.23 -13.24
C GLY A 61 -15.71 -9.49 -11.99
N LEU A 62 -16.81 -8.73 -12.15
CA LEU A 62 -17.45 -8.03 -11.03
C LEU A 62 -17.84 -8.97 -9.90
N ASN A 63 -18.21 -10.20 -10.26
CA ASN A 63 -18.45 -11.27 -9.33
C ASN A 63 -17.38 -12.35 -9.51
N THR A 64 -16.66 -12.68 -8.45
CA THR A 64 -15.66 -13.76 -8.45
C THR A 64 -16.28 -15.17 -8.41
N LYS A 65 -17.61 -15.28 -8.60
CA LYS A 65 -18.47 -16.50 -8.62
C LYS A 65 -18.10 -17.59 -9.63
N GLY A 66 -16.89 -17.63 -10.17
CA GLY A 66 -16.28 -18.91 -10.50
C GLY A 66 -16.07 -19.68 -9.20
N ASP A 67 -17.15 -20.35 -8.73
CA ASP A 67 -17.29 -21.33 -7.64
C ASP A 67 -16.56 -21.10 -6.29
N GLY A 68 -15.90 -19.97 -6.08
CA GLY A 68 -15.02 -19.72 -4.94
C GLY A 68 -13.82 -20.69 -4.88
N THR A 69 -13.64 -21.57 -5.87
CA THR A 69 -12.56 -22.56 -5.88
C THR A 69 -11.31 -21.98 -6.52
N PHE A 70 -11.40 -20.96 -7.39
CA PHE A 70 -10.21 -20.40 -8.06
C PHE A 70 -9.07 -20.12 -7.08
N PHE A 71 -9.34 -19.43 -5.97
CA PHE A 71 -8.30 -19.07 -5.00
C PHE A 71 -7.70 -20.29 -4.29
N LYS A 72 -8.51 -21.33 -4.02
CA LYS A 72 -8.07 -22.61 -3.45
C LYS A 72 -7.26 -23.43 -4.47
N THR A 73 -7.74 -23.50 -5.70
CA THR A 73 -7.08 -24.18 -6.83
C THR A 73 -5.76 -23.49 -7.15
N PHE A 74 -5.73 -22.16 -7.16
CA PHE A 74 -4.53 -21.36 -7.31
C PHE A 74 -3.50 -21.69 -6.23
N GLU A 75 -3.93 -21.79 -4.97
CA GLU A 75 -3.03 -22.18 -3.87
C GLU A 75 -2.46 -23.57 -4.06
N LYS A 76 -3.29 -24.55 -4.45
CA LYS A 76 -2.87 -25.92 -4.74
C LYS A 76 -1.89 -26.00 -5.92
N GLU A 77 -2.15 -25.28 -7.00
CA GLU A 77 -1.34 -25.32 -8.22
C GLU A 77 -0.05 -24.52 -8.13
N LYS A 78 -0.07 -23.38 -7.42
CA LYS A 78 1.07 -22.46 -7.34
C LYS A 78 1.89 -22.62 -6.07
N GLY A 79 1.43 -23.44 -5.12
CA GLY A 79 2.08 -23.64 -3.82
C GLY A 79 2.10 -22.38 -2.95
N ARG A 80 1.24 -21.39 -3.24
CA ARG A 80 1.11 -20.14 -2.49
C ARG A 80 -0.28 -19.54 -2.67
N LYS A 81 -0.75 -18.79 -1.67
CA LYS A 81 -1.99 -18.04 -1.78
C LYS A 81 -1.95 -16.99 -2.90
N PHE A 82 -3.11 -16.65 -3.42
CA PHE A 82 -3.26 -15.52 -4.32
C PHE A 82 -2.89 -14.22 -3.61
N ARG A 83 -2.12 -13.36 -4.27
CA ARG A 83 -1.63 -12.10 -3.71
C ARG A 83 -2.32 -10.94 -4.37
N ALA A 84 -2.85 -10.03 -3.56
CA ALA A 84 -3.37 -8.75 -4.02
C ALA A 84 -2.89 -7.62 -3.10
N ALA A 85 -3.05 -6.38 -3.54
CA ALA A 85 -2.48 -5.24 -2.84
C ALA A 85 -3.39 -4.01 -2.80
N TYR A 86 -3.16 -3.19 -1.78
CA TYR A 86 -3.77 -1.88 -1.55
C TYR A 86 -2.72 -0.91 -0.98
N THR A 87 -3.02 0.38 -0.91
CA THR A 87 -2.02 1.41 -0.52
C THR A 87 -2.01 1.77 0.95
N PHE A 88 -3.12 1.61 1.68
CA PHE A 88 -3.19 1.86 3.12
C PHE A 88 -4.18 0.91 3.81
N PRO A 89 -3.82 0.28 4.95
CA PRO A 89 -4.70 -0.67 5.63
C PRO A 89 -5.91 0.01 6.27
N LYS A 90 -7.04 -0.70 6.30
CA LYS A 90 -8.30 -0.27 6.92
C LYS A 90 -8.86 1.03 6.36
N ALA A 91 -8.51 1.36 5.11
CA ALA A 91 -9.03 2.51 4.37
C ALA A 91 -9.73 2.07 3.07
N ASN A 92 -10.30 3.01 2.32
CA ASN A 92 -11.10 2.77 1.11
C ASN A 92 -10.64 1.58 0.25
N GLN A 93 -9.39 1.57 -0.24
CA GLN A 93 -8.93 0.53 -1.17
C GLN A 93 -8.84 -0.88 -0.53
N ASP A 94 -8.44 -0.96 0.73
CA ASP A 94 -8.48 -2.20 1.50
C ASP A 94 -9.94 -2.67 1.66
N MET A 95 -10.85 -1.76 1.97
CA MET A 95 -12.28 -2.06 2.10
C MET A 95 -12.88 -2.56 0.77
N TRP A 96 -12.52 -1.93 -0.36
CA TRP A 96 -13.06 -2.29 -1.68
C TRP A 96 -12.64 -3.68 -2.12
N ILE A 97 -11.35 -4.02 -1.97
CA ILE A 97 -10.87 -5.36 -2.35
C ILE A 97 -11.39 -6.43 -1.41
N ARG A 98 -11.48 -6.15 -0.10
CA ARG A 98 -12.08 -7.06 0.88
C ARG A 98 -13.55 -7.34 0.54
N TYR A 99 -14.32 -6.31 0.21
CA TYR A 99 -15.72 -6.46 -0.16
C TYR A 99 -15.88 -7.30 -1.43
N TRP A 100 -15.10 -7.02 -2.47
CA TRP A 100 -15.14 -7.77 -3.73
C TRP A 100 -14.80 -9.26 -3.54
N LEU A 101 -13.80 -9.57 -2.71
CA LEU A 101 -13.45 -10.95 -2.37
C LEU A 101 -14.56 -11.64 -1.55
N ALA A 102 -15.01 -11.00 -0.47
CA ALA A 102 -16.01 -11.56 0.43
C ALA A 102 -17.36 -11.78 -0.26
N ALA A 103 -17.77 -10.88 -1.17
CA ALA A 103 -18.98 -11.02 -1.96
C ALA A 103 -18.98 -12.25 -2.87
N GLY A 104 -17.81 -12.78 -3.23
CA GLY A 104 -17.65 -14.05 -3.92
C GLY A 104 -17.35 -15.25 -3.02
N GLY A 105 -17.49 -15.11 -1.70
CA GLY A 105 -17.26 -16.20 -0.75
C GLY A 105 -15.79 -16.46 -0.42
N VAL A 106 -14.90 -15.51 -0.72
CA VAL A 106 -13.46 -15.62 -0.45
C VAL A 106 -13.13 -14.85 0.82
N ASP A 107 -12.64 -15.54 1.85
CA ASP A 107 -12.21 -14.89 3.09
C ASP A 107 -10.91 -14.10 2.81
N PRO A 108 -10.93 -12.76 2.92
CA PRO A 108 -9.79 -11.91 2.54
C PRO A 108 -8.59 -12.06 3.49
N ASP A 109 -8.77 -12.65 4.68
CA ASP A 109 -7.71 -12.85 5.66
C ASP A 109 -7.20 -14.30 5.67
N LYS A 110 -7.99 -15.26 5.15
CA LYS A 110 -7.60 -16.68 5.12
C LYS A 110 -7.26 -17.22 3.74
N ASN A 111 -8.00 -16.84 2.70
CA ASN A 111 -7.90 -17.46 1.38
C ASN A 111 -6.96 -16.72 0.42
N VAL A 112 -6.53 -15.52 0.78
CA VAL A 112 -5.59 -14.71 -0.01
C VAL A 112 -4.55 -14.06 0.91
N GLU A 113 -3.51 -13.50 0.31
CA GLU A 113 -2.56 -12.62 0.97
C GLU A 113 -2.79 -11.18 0.47
N LEU A 114 -3.34 -10.32 1.34
CA LEU A 114 -3.47 -8.90 1.06
C LEU A 114 -2.27 -8.12 1.61
N LEU A 115 -1.57 -7.43 0.70
CA LEU A 115 -0.34 -6.71 1.00
C LEU A 115 -0.54 -5.20 0.89
N THR A 116 0.01 -4.44 1.83
CA THR A 116 0.16 -3.00 1.69
C THR A 116 1.37 -2.69 0.82
N LEU A 117 1.18 -2.01 -0.32
CA LEU A 117 2.29 -1.61 -1.21
C LEU A 117 2.94 -0.30 -0.72
N PRO A 118 4.28 -0.28 -0.54
CA PRO A 118 4.99 0.93 -0.11
C PRO A 118 5.08 2.00 -1.21
N ALA A 119 5.02 3.28 -0.82
CA ALA A 119 5.20 4.44 -1.70
C ALA A 119 6.53 4.41 -2.49
N ALA A 120 7.61 3.88 -1.88
CA ALA A 120 8.91 3.74 -2.52
C ALA A 120 8.87 2.83 -3.77
N TRP A 121 8.09 1.74 -3.74
CA TRP A 121 7.95 0.86 -4.90
C TRP A 121 7.19 1.54 -6.04
N SER A 122 6.14 2.30 -5.72
CA SER A 122 5.38 3.06 -6.72
C SER A 122 6.25 4.07 -7.47
N LEU A 123 7.13 4.78 -6.77
CA LEU A 123 8.07 5.73 -7.40
C LEU A 123 9.08 5.03 -8.32
N LEU A 124 9.53 3.81 -7.96
CA LEU A 124 10.42 3.01 -8.80
C LEU A 124 9.73 2.54 -10.08
N GLU A 125 8.48 2.09 -10.01
CA GLU A 125 7.69 1.79 -11.21
C GLU A 125 7.44 3.06 -12.06
N SER A 126 7.20 4.22 -11.44
CA SER A 126 7.10 5.48 -12.19
C SER A 126 8.39 5.83 -12.96
N THR A 127 9.56 5.52 -12.41
CA THR A 127 10.84 5.62 -13.13
C THR A 127 10.90 4.64 -14.31
N ARG A 128 10.56 3.37 -14.09
CA ARG A 128 10.54 2.32 -15.14
C ARG A 128 9.67 2.71 -16.33
N TRP A 129 8.50 3.28 -16.07
CA TRP A 129 7.52 3.63 -17.11
C TRP A 129 7.70 5.03 -17.70
N LYS A 130 8.66 5.81 -17.17
CA LYS A 130 8.92 7.21 -17.55
C LYS A 130 7.67 8.08 -17.47
N PHE A 131 6.86 7.93 -16.42
CA PHE A 131 5.66 8.78 -16.24
C PHE A 131 6.03 10.23 -15.94
N TYR A 132 7.14 10.46 -15.24
CA TYR A 132 7.61 11.79 -14.83
C TYR A 132 9.13 11.91 -15.07
N PRO A 133 9.60 11.88 -16.32
CA PRO A 133 11.02 11.71 -16.63
C PRO A 133 11.90 12.87 -16.14
N ALA A 134 11.34 14.08 -15.99
CA ALA A 134 12.07 15.23 -15.44
C ALA A 134 12.24 15.14 -13.92
N GLN A 135 11.25 14.59 -13.20
CA GLN A 135 11.23 14.53 -11.74
C GLN A 135 11.78 13.22 -11.19
N LEU A 136 11.65 12.13 -11.95
CA LEU A 136 12.07 10.77 -11.60
C LEU A 136 13.02 10.16 -12.65
N PRO A 137 14.14 10.83 -13.00
CA PRO A 137 15.06 10.34 -14.04
C PRO A 137 15.80 9.06 -13.66
N SER A 138 15.83 8.70 -12.37
CA SER A 138 16.59 7.55 -11.88
C SER A 138 16.04 7.00 -10.57
N VAL A 139 16.48 5.79 -10.21
CA VAL A 139 16.24 5.18 -8.89
C VAL A 139 16.73 6.09 -7.76
N ALA A 140 17.87 6.77 -7.95
CA ALA A 140 18.39 7.71 -6.97
C ALA A 140 17.45 8.92 -6.77
N ALA A 141 16.88 9.45 -7.85
CA ALA A 141 15.89 10.53 -7.76
C ALA A 141 14.59 10.07 -7.09
N ALA A 142 14.09 8.88 -7.44
CA ALA A 142 12.94 8.27 -6.78
C ALA A 142 13.17 8.06 -5.28
N LYS A 143 14.36 7.57 -4.90
CA LYS A 143 14.75 7.43 -3.49
C LYS A 143 14.85 8.78 -2.79
N ALA A 144 15.51 9.77 -3.39
CA ALA A 144 15.64 11.10 -2.81
C ALA A 144 14.28 11.78 -2.61
N LEU A 145 13.34 11.62 -3.55
CA LEU A 145 11.97 12.12 -3.39
C LEU A 145 11.23 11.38 -2.28
N ASN A 146 11.33 10.04 -2.25
CA ASN A 146 10.75 9.25 -1.18
C ASN A 146 11.30 9.67 0.20
N ASP A 147 12.60 9.89 0.33
CA ASP A 147 13.23 10.26 1.61
C ASP A 147 12.82 11.67 2.08
N LYS A 148 12.47 12.56 1.15
CA LYS A 148 11.91 13.88 1.49
C LYS A 148 10.50 13.80 2.08
N VAL A 149 9.69 12.86 1.59
CA VAL A 149 8.25 12.75 1.93
C VAL A 149 8.02 11.74 3.05
N THR A 150 8.65 10.58 2.96
CA THR A 150 8.57 9.46 3.90
C THR A 150 9.60 9.64 5.02
N ARG A 151 9.36 10.62 5.90
CA ARG A 151 10.25 10.99 7.02
C ARG A 151 10.08 10.10 8.25
N GLU A 152 10.54 8.86 8.13
CA GLU A 152 10.56 7.86 9.22
C GLU A 152 11.38 8.35 10.43
N ASP A 153 12.46 9.09 10.18
CA ASP A 153 13.31 9.69 11.21
C ASP A 153 12.53 10.64 12.13
N LEU A 154 11.68 11.50 11.56
CA LEU A 154 10.83 12.41 12.33
C LEU A 154 9.78 11.65 13.14
N TRP A 155 9.21 10.60 12.55
CA TRP A 155 8.25 9.75 13.25
C TRP A 155 8.91 8.99 14.41
N LYS A 156 10.10 8.42 14.22
CA LYS A 156 10.86 7.71 15.27
C LYS A 156 11.25 8.64 16.40
N LYS A 157 11.72 9.85 16.06
CA LYS A 157 12.04 10.88 17.06
C LYS A 157 10.81 11.23 17.90
N ALA A 158 9.67 11.49 17.24
CA ALA A 158 8.42 11.77 17.94
C ALA A 158 7.92 10.59 18.78
N ALA A 159 8.06 9.34 18.30
CA ALA A 159 7.66 8.15 19.04
C ALA A 159 8.50 7.98 20.33
N THR A 160 9.81 8.23 20.25
CA THR A 160 10.70 8.25 21.42
C THR A 160 10.32 9.35 22.40
N GLU A 161 10.07 10.57 21.92
CA GLU A 161 9.66 11.71 22.76
C GLU A 161 8.30 11.48 23.45
N LEU A 162 7.39 10.73 22.82
CA LEU A 162 6.09 10.36 23.38
C LEU A 162 6.14 9.14 24.32
N GLY A 163 7.33 8.56 24.57
CA GLY A 163 7.49 7.41 25.45
C GLY A 163 6.93 6.09 24.91
N VAL A 164 6.80 5.96 23.58
CA VAL A 164 6.40 4.68 22.96
C VAL A 164 7.46 3.62 23.29
N PRO A 165 7.08 2.44 23.81
CA PRO A 165 8.05 1.40 24.13
C PRO A 165 8.91 1.03 22.92
N THR A 166 10.22 0.90 23.11
CA THR A 166 11.17 0.67 22.01
C THR A 166 10.85 -0.57 21.17
N LYS A 167 10.24 -1.59 21.79
CA LYS A 167 9.77 -2.81 21.10
C LYS A 167 8.67 -2.54 20.06
N ASP A 168 7.92 -1.45 20.24
CA ASP A 168 6.79 -1.06 19.41
C ASP A 168 7.19 0.01 18.35
N ILE A 169 8.44 0.49 18.40
CA ILE A 169 9.03 1.36 17.38
C ILE A 169 9.69 0.47 16.30
N PRO A 170 9.23 0.50 15.04
CA PRO A 170 9.83 -0.27 13.95
C PRO A 170 11.33 0.01 13.80
N LYS A 171 12.12 -1.06 13.67
CA LYS A 171 13.57 -0.97 13.48
C LYS A 171 13.95 -0.45 12.08
N GLY A 172 13.05 -0.57 11.11
CA GLY A 172 13.20 -0.03 9.77
C GLY A 172 11.87 0.13 9.04
N SER A 173 11.91 0.82 7.91
CA SER A 173 10.76 1.13 7.05
C SER A 173 10.33 -0.03 6.15
N SER A 174 11.09 -1.12 6.12
CA SER A 174 10.82 -2.29 5.30
C SER A 174 10.45 -3.48 6.15
N ARG A 175 9.51 -4.29 5.64
CA ARG A 175 9.19 -5.63 6.16
C ARG A 175 10.09 -6.72 5.58
N GLY A 176 11.17 -6.34 4.89
CA GLY A 176 12.03 -7.21 4.12
C GLY A 176 11.66 -7.25 2.63
N SER A 177 12.26 -8.20 1.91
CA SER A 177 12.00 -8.42 0.50
C SER A 177 10.61 -9.01 0.27
N GLU A 178 9.91 -8.51 -0.74
CA GLU A 178 8.59 -8.96 -1.14
C GLU A 178 8.68 -9.72 -2.47
N ARG A 179 8.09 -10.92 -2.53
CA ARG A 179 7.99 -11.67 -3.79
C ARG A 179 6.62 -11.41 -4.44
N PHE A 180 6.61 -10.92 -5.67
CA PHE A 180 5.37 -10.65 -6.39
C PHE A 180 4.80 -11.90 -7.06
N PHE A 181 3.59 -11.76 -7.60
CA PHE A 181 2.82 -12.89 -8.13
C PHE A 181 3.48 -13.54 -9.36
N ASP A 182 4.29 -12.78 -10.10
CA ASP A 182 5.07 -13.21 -11.25
C ASP A 182 6.42 -13.84 -10.86
N GLY A 183 6.68 -13.98 -9.56
CA GLY A 183 7.90 -14.57 -9.02
C GLY A 183 9.05 -13.59 -8.85
N VAL A 184 8.93 -12.36 -9.37
CA VAL A 184 9.94 -11.30 -9.20
C VAL A 184 10.03 -10.91 -7.73
N VAL A 185 11.25 -10.66 -7.26
CA VAL A 185 11.51 -10.24 -5.87
C VAL A 185 11.84 -8.76 -5.87
N TYR A 186 11.07 -7.97 -5.13
CA TYR A 186 11.41 -6.62 -4.78
C TYR A 186 12.12 -6.61 -3.43
N ASP A 187 13.41 -6.29 -3.47
CA ASP A 187 14.19 -5.97 -2.28
C ASP A 187 14.31 -4.44 -2.21
N PRO A 188 13.72 -3.77 -1.20
CA PRO A 188 13.79 -2.32 -1.08
C PRO A 188 15.20 -1.80 -0.83
N THR A 189 16.15 -2.65 -0.43
CA THR A 189 17.57 -2.31 -0.32
C THR A 189 18.31 -2.40 -1.66
N LYS A 190 17.74 -3.08 -2.66
CA LYS A 190 18.31 -3.27 -4.01
C LYS A 190 17.34 -2.85 -5.13
N PRO A 191 16.85 -1.60 -5.12
CA PRO A 191 15.81 -1.15 -6.05
C PRO A 191 16.23 -1.16 -7.52
N GLN A 192 17.52 -0.93 -7.81
CA GLN A 192 18.04 -1.03 -9.18
C GLN A 192 18.04 -2.48 -9.69
N ALA A 193 18.48 -3.42 -8.87
CA ALA A 193 18.48 -4.84 -9.23
C ALA A 193 17.05 -5.35 -9.50
N TYR A 194 16.06 -4.84 -8.76
CA TYR A 194 14.65 -5.07 -9.06
C TYR A 194 14.28 -4.58 -10.46
N LEU A 195 14.55 -3.31 -10.80
CA LEU A 195 14.25 -2.79 -12.14
C LEU A 195 14.97 -3.56 -13.26
N ASP A 196 16.21 -3.96 -13.01
CA ASP A 196 17.02 -4.70 -13.97
C ASP A 196 16.47 -6.10 -14.24
N SER A 197 15.86 -6.72 -13.22
CA SER A 197 15.24 -8.05 -13.31
C SER A 197 13.94 -8.09 -14.13
N LEU A 198 13.32 -6.94 -14.39
CA LEU A 198 12.02 -6.86 -15.06
C LEU A 198 12.18 -7.01 -16.58
N LYS A 199 11.39 -7.89 -17.18
CA LYS A 199 11.46 -8.20 -18.63
C LYS A 199 11.01 -7.04 -19.53
N ILE A 200 10.08 -6.22 -19.05
CA ILE A 200 9.53 -5.08 -19.81
C ILE A 200 10.14 -3.80 -19.25
N LYS A 201 10.77 -2.99 -20.10
CA LYS A 201 11.43 -1.73 -19.74
C LYS A 201 11.05 -0.65 -20.76
N ARG A 202 11.11 0.63 -20.40
CA ARG A 202 10.76 1.76 -21.28
C ARG A 202 11.84 2.83 -21.29
#